data_AF-A0A9D7S3M0-F1
#
_entry.id   AF-A0A9D7S3M0-F1
#
_cell.length_a   1.000
_cell.length_b   1.000
_cell.length_c   1.000
_cell.angle_alpha   90.00
_cell.angle_beta   90.00
_cell.angle_gamma   90.00
#
_symmetry.space_group_name_H-M   'P 1'
#
loop_
_entity.id
_entity.type
_entity.pdbx_description
1 polymer ?
#
loop_
_entity_poly.entity_id
_entity_poly.type
_entity_poly.pdbx_seq_one_letter_code
_entity_poly.pdbx_strand_id
1 'polypeptide(L)'
;MNSGPDLDGKNFKEAFEALTILLSAAGRGQKRVNFRLRDWGVSRQRYWGCPIPMIYREDGQAVPVPPELLPVVLPEDVLFSGVASPIKSMPSFINTIDSTTGLPAKRETDTFDTFVESSWYYARYTSPGAPTMLDQRANYWLPIDLYIGGIEHAVMHLLYFRFWHKAMRDCGYVQSDEPAINLLCQGMVVAETFYRESDGKKTWFNPAEVDVTRDAHGRMTGAVLKADGRPVTIGAVEKMSKSKNNGVDPQALIDEYGADTVRLFSMFASPPDQQLEWSQSGVEGMARFLRRIWRMAAEHVETAQAAGRPPKLDLGKLTAADKALRTKLHETIEGVNRDIGTRYTFNTAIAKVMELSNAIGKFEAHGPNSRAVLQEAWEAIVLLLNPITPHTSHALWQLLGHPETLLEDQGFPKADPAALVKDLITVVVQVNGKLRGKLEVAPGSGEDLLRPLAFANPDVARFTEGKTVRKFIVVPDKLVNIVVAE
;
A
#
# COMPACT_ATOMS: atom_id res chain seq x y z
N MET A 1 33.93 -26.63 -35.07
CA MET A 1 35.27 -26.14 -35.41
C MET A 1 35.19 -25.61 -36.83
N ASN A 2 35.18 -24.29 -36.95
CA ASN A 2 35.06 -23.49 -38.19
C ASN A 2 35.53 -22.04 -37.94
N SER A 3 36.28 -21.78 -36.87
CA SER A 3 36.68 -20.44 -36.43
C SER A 3 38.20 -20.23 -36.46
N GLY A 4 38.95 -21.20 -36.99
CA GLY A 4 40.42 -21.16 -37.09
C GLY A 4 41.12 -21.77 -35.87
N PRO A 5 42.43 -22.06 -35.98
CA PRO A 5 43.19 -22.80 -34.96
C PRO A 5 43.25 -22.08 -33.61
N ASP A 6 43.18 -20.75 -33.62
CA ASP A 6 43.24 -19.93 -32.40
C ASP A 6 41.92 -19.92 -31.61
N LEU A 7 40.80 -20.36 -32.19
CA LEU A 7 39.46 -20.27 -31.60
C LEU A 7 38.71 -21.61 -31.56
N ASP A 8 39.10 -22.57 -32.38
CA ASP A 8 38.46 -23.89 -32.41
C ASP A 8 38.67 -24.65 -31.08
N GLY A 9 37.59 -25.25 -30.58
CA GLY A 9 37.58 -25.99 -29.30
C GLY A 9 37.45 -25.12 -28.05
N LYS A 10 37.50 -23.78 -28.16
CA LYS A 10 37.30 -22.87 -27.02
C LYS A 10 35.83 -22.72 -26.65
N ASN A 11 35.54 -22.58 -25.37
CA ASN A 11 34.20 -22.19 -24.89
C ASN A 11 33.97 -20.67 -25.06
N PHE A 12 32.76 -20.18 -24.75
CA PHE A 12 32.39 -18.77 -24.93
C PHE A 12 33.38 -17.80 -24.25
N LYS A 13 33.75 -18.05 -22.99
CA LYS A 13 34.61 -17.14 -22.23
C LYS A 13 36.02 -17.08 -22.83
N GLU A 14 36.57 -18.26 -23.10
CA GLU A 14 37.90 -18.41 -23.72
C GLU A 14 37.95 -17.79 -25.12
N ALA A 15 36.91 -18.02 -25.93
CA ALA A 15 36.81 -17.45 -27.28
C ALA A 15 36.65 -15.93 -27.23
N PHE A 16 35.84 -15.39 -26.31
CA PHE A 16 35.64 -13.95 -26.14
C PHE A 16 36.94 -13.24 -25.73
N GLU A 17 37.68 -13.81 -24.77
CA GLU A 17 38.98 -13.29 -24.33
C GLU A 17 40.02 -13.38 -25.46
N ALA A 18 40.12 -14.52 -26.14
CA ALA A 18 41.02 -14.70 -27.27
C ALA A 18 40.72 -13.71 -28.41
N LEU A 19 39.46 -13.54 -28.80
CA LEU A 19 39.04 -12.57 -29.80
C LEU A 19 39.36 -11.13 -29.39
N THR A 20 39.17 -10.78 -28.12
CA THR A 20 39.50 -9.44 -27.62
C THR A 20 40.98 -9.16 -27.79
N ILE A 21 41.85 -10.11 -27.41
CA ILE A 21 43.31 -9.98 -27.55
C ILE A 21 43.70 -9.85 -29.02
N LEU A 22 43.21 -10.75 -29.88
CA LEU A 22 43.54 -10.77 -31.31
C LEU A 22 43.11 -9.48 -32.01
N LEU A 23 41.87 -9.03 -31.78
CA LEU A 23 41.33 -7.82 -32.40
C LEU A 23 42.01 -6.55 -31.89
N SER A 24 42.37 -6.49 -30.59
CA SER A 24 43.10 -5.35 -30.03
C SER A 24 44.54 -5.28 -30.51
N ALA A 25 45.27 -6.41 -30.55
CA ALA A 25 46.63 -6.46 -31.07
C ALA A 25 46.70 -6.06 -32.56
N ALA A 26 45.66 -6.38 -33.33
CA ALA A 26 45.56 -6.01 -34.74
C ALA A 26 45.02 -4.59 -34.98
N GLY A 27 44.65 -3.83 -33.94
CA GLY A 27 44.03 -2.51 -34.08
C GLY A 27 42.64 -2.54 -34.74
N ARG A 28 41.95 -3.69 -34.71
CA ARG A 28 40.66 -3.95 -35.38
C ARG A 28 39.47 -4.04 -34.42
N GLY A 29 39.70 -3.88 -33.12
CA GLY A 29 38.63 -3.84 -32.14
C GLY A 29 39.13 -3.69 -30.71
N GLN A 30 38.26 -3.24 -29.84
CA GLN A 30 38.52 -3.16 -28.40
C GLN A 30 37.26 -3.51 -27.62
N LYS A 31 37.44 -4.02 -26.41
CA LYS A 31 36.32 -4.28 -25.50
C LYS A 31 35.62 -2.97 -25.16
N ARG A 32 34.29 -2.98 -25.25
CA ARG A 32 33.45 -1.83 -24.90
C ARG A 32 32.26 -2.29 -24.08
N VAL A 33 31.91 -1.51 -23.08
CA VAL A 33 30.65 -1.65 -22.34
C VAL A 33 29.63 -0.74 -23.02
N ASN A 34 28.45 -1.28 -23.34
CA ASN A 34 27.34 -0.53 -23.90
C ASN A 34 26.13 -0.65 -22.98
N PHE A 35 25.34 0.41 -22.87
CA PHE A 35 24.09 0.43 -22.10
C PHE A 35 22.89 0.49 -23.04
N ARG A 36 21.81 -0.19 -22.67
CA ARG A 36 20.50 -0.03 -23.33
C ARG A 36 19.85 1.31 -22.96
N LEU A 37 20.12 1.80 -21.74
CA LEU A 37 19.69 3.10 -21.26
C LEU A 37 20.22 4.20 -22.19
N ARG A 38 19.36 5.17 -22.49
CA ARG A 38 19.71 6.37 -23.27
C ARG A 38 19.69 7.58 -22.34
N ASP A 39 20.31 8.66 -22.79
CA ASP A 39 20.20 9.94 -22.11
C ASP A 39 18.75 10.41 -22.06
N TRP A 40 18.41 11.14 -21.01
CA TRP A 40 17.07 11.67 -20.81
C TRP A 40 16.89 12.96 -21.61
N GLY A 41 16.07 12.88 -22.68
CA GLY A 41 15.63 14.05 -23.42
C GLY A 41 14.58 14.84 -22.63
N VAL A 42 15.00 15.94 -22.01
CA VAL A 42 14.14 16.76 -21.12
C VAL A 42 13.34 17.83 -21.84
N SER A 43 13.61 18.16 -23.11
CA SER A 43 12.89 19.23 -23.82
C SER A 43 11.50 18.78 -24.31
N ARG A 44 10.50 19.63 -24.14
CA ARG A 44 9.12 19.42 -24.58
C ARG A 44 8.61 20.63 -25.34
N GLN A 45 8.03 20.38 -26.51
CA GLN A 45 7.42 21.40 -27.37
C GLN A 45 5.98 21.70 -26.91
N ARG A 46 5.81 21.94 -25.61
CA ARG A 46 4.52 22.19 -24.95
C ARG A 46 4.62 23.47 -24.12
N TYR A 47 3.48 24.11 -23.91
CA TYR A 47 3.40 25.35 -23.14
C TYR A 47 3.43 25.10 -21.63
N TRP A 48 2.63 24.17 -21.14
CA TRP A 48 2.43 23.96 -19.70
C TRP A 48 3.57 23.15 -19.08
N GLY A 49 4.66 23.82 -18.75
CA GLY A 49 5.84 23.25 -18.10
C GLY A 49 6.83 24.33 -17.69
N CYS A 50 7.84 23.96 -16.90
CA CYS A 50 8.91 24.87 -16.49
C CYS A 50 9.75 25.31 -17.69
N PRO A 51 9.89 26.61 -18.01
CA PRO A 51 10.74 27.07 -19.10
C PRO A 51 12.20 26.65 -18.90
N ILE A 52 12.83 26.16 -19.97
CA ILE A 52 14.25 25.79 -19.93
C ILE A 52 15.09 27.07 -19.84
N PRO A 53 15.98 27.23 -18.83
CA PRO A 53 16.71 28.47 -18.58
C PRO A 53 17.93 28.61 -19.50
N MET A 54 17.70 28.62 -20.81
CA MET A 54 18.71 28.81 -21.84
C MET A 54 18.32 29.99 -22.75
N ILE A 55 19.32 30.71 -23.26
CA ILE A 55 19.17 31.70 -24.32
C ILE A 55 20.10 31.36 -25.49
N TYR A 56 19.68 31.75 -26.69
CA TYR A 56 20.41 31.64 -27.94
C TYR A 56 20.90 33.01 -28.38
N ARG A 57 22.21 33.17 -28.47
CA ARG A 57 22.87 34.37 -29.00
C ARG A 57 22.74 34.44 -30.53
N GLU A 58 22.99 35.61 -31.12
CA GLU A 58 22.96 35.80 -32.58
C GLU A 58 23.99 34.93 -33.33
N ASP A 59 25.11 34.59 -32.68
CA ASP A 59 26.13 33.68 -33.21
C ASP A 59 25.71 32.20 -33.17
N GLY A 60 24.51 31.90 -32.65
CA GLY A 60 23.95 30.56 -32.55
C GLY A 60 24.35 29.79 -31.28
N GLN A 61 25.16 30.37 -30.39
CA GLN A 61 25.53 29.70 -29.14
C GLN A 61 24.36 29.66 -28.15
N ALA A 62 24.16 28.50 -27.53
CA ALA A 62 23.24 28.32 -26.41
C ALA A 62 23.99 28.53 -25.09
N VAL A 63 23.52 29.47 -24.27
CA VAL A 63 24.11 29.80 -22.95
C VAL A 63 23.05 29.80 -21.85
N PRO A 64 23.39 29.41 -20.61
CA PRO A 64 22.43 29.39 -19.52
C PRO A 64 22.03 30.80 -19.10
N VAL A 65 20.79 30.95 -18.64
CA VAL A 65 20.33 32.16 -17.96
C VAL A 65 21.09 32.30 -16.63
N PRO A 66 21.69 33.46 -16.32
CA PRO A 66 22.40 33.67 -15.06
C PRO A 66 21.53 33.46 -13.82
N PRO A 67 22.08 32.96 -12.70
CA PRO A 67 21.33 32.66 -11.48
C PRO A 67 20.48 33.83 -10.95
N GLU A 68 20.98 35.05 -11.05
CA GLU A 68 20.31 36.27 -10.60
C GLU A 68 19.10 36.68 -11.45
N LEU A 69 18.97 36.11 -12.66
CA LEU A 69 17.84 36.31 -13.56
C LEU A 69 16.85 35.13 -13.54
N LEU A 70 17.09 34.13 -12.69
CA LEU A 70 16.14 33.07 -12.42
C LEU A 70 15.05 33.56 -11.43
N PRO A 71 13.82 33.05 -11.55
CA PRO A 71 13.34 32.08 -12.53
C PRO A 71 12.99 32.72 -13.89
N VAL A 72 13.07 31.94 -14.97
CA VAL A 72 12.38 32.25 -16.22
C VAL A 72 10.90 31.97 -16.02
N VAL A 73 10.11 33.01 -15.77
CA VAL A 73 8.68 32.87 -15.45
C VAL A 73 7.89 32.51 -16.72
N LEU A 74 7.08 31.44 -16.62
CA LEU A 74 6.10 31.11 -17.67
C LEU A 74 4.97 32.15 -17.63
N PRO A 75 4.67 32.86 -18.74
CA PRO A 75 3.57 33.82 -18.77
C PRO A 75 2.24 33.08 -18.63
N GLU A 76 1.41 33.40 -17.63
CA GLU A 76 0.15 32.68 -17.38
C GLU A 76 -1.06 33.25 -18.14
N ASP A 77 -1.05 34.56 -18.45
CA ASP A 77 -2.10 35.22 -19.23
C ASP A 77 -1.88 34.99 -20.74
N VAL A 78 -2.32 33.82 -21.22
CA VAL A 78 -2.18 33.42 -22.62
C VAL A 78 -3.49 32.94 -23.23
N LEU A 79 -3.69 33.24 -24.51
CA LEU A 79 -4.77 32.68 -25.31
C LEU A 79 -4.28 31.45 -26.09
N PHE A 80 -5.01 30.35 -25.96
CA PHE A 80 -4.71 29.13 -26.72
C PHE A 80 -5.32 29.21 -28.12
N SER A 81 -4.48 29.39 -29.14
CA SER A 81 -4.86 29.29 -30.55
C SER A 81 -4.51 27.91 -31.11
N GLY A 82 -5.31 26.90 -30.78
CA GLY A 82 -5.14 25.54 -31.29
C GLY A 82 -4.09 24.71 -30.52
N VAL A 83 -3.23 23.99 -31.25
CA VAL A 83 -2.33 22.95 -30.67
C VAL A 83 -0.90 23.44 -30.40
N ALA A 84 -0.54 24.64 -30.91
CA ALA A 84 0.80 25.20 -30.75
C ALA A 84 0.99 25.84 -29.37
N SER A 85 2.22 25.80 -28.85
CA SER A 85 2.59 26.47 -27.60
C SER A 85 2.56 28.00 -27.77
N PRO A 86 1.78 28.77 -26.98
CA PRO A 86 1.67 30.22 -27.14
C PRO A 86 3.00 30.97 -27.02
N ILE A 87 3.92 30.50 -26.17
CA ILE A 87 5.22 31.15 -25.96
C ILE A 87 6.15 31.04 -27.18
N LYS A 88 5.87 30.15 -28.15
CA LYS A 88 6.64 30.04 -29.41
C LYS A 88 6.41 31.19 -30.38
N SER A 89 5.30 31.91 -30.21
CA SER A 89 4.94 33.05 -31.06
C SER A 89 4.78 34.34 -30.25
N MET A 90 5.39 34.41 -29.06
CA MET A 90 5.25 35.52 -28.13
C MET A 90 6.56 36.33 -28.06
N PRO A 91 6.70 37.42 -28.84
CA PRO A 91 7.93 38.23 -28.85
C PRO A 91 8.32 38.76 -27.47
N SER A 92 7.34 39.06 -26.60
CA SER A 92 7.56 39.52 -25.22
C SER A 92 8.21 38.48 -24.31
N PHE A 93 8.08 37.19 -24.63
CA PHE A 93 8.77 36.12 -23.93
C PHE A 93 10.08 35.75 -24.63
N ILE A 94 10.06 35.61 -25.96
CA ILE A 94 11.19 35.12 -26.76
C ILE A 94 12.35 36.10 -26.72
N ASN A 95 12.09 37.39 -26.94
CA ASN A 95 13.15 38.37 -27.10
C ASN A 95 13.72 38.75 -25.73
N THR A 96 15.04 38.67 -25.59
CA THR A 96 15.74 39.07 -24.38
C THR A 96 17.12 39.65 -24.71
N ILE A 97 17.87 39.99 -23.68
CA ILE A 97 19.25 40.50 -23.79
C ILE A 97 20.13 39.55 -23.01
N ASP A 98 21.25 39.14 -23.60
CA ASP A 98 22.29 38.45 -22.85
C ASP A 98 22.97 39.45 -21.92
N SER A 99 22.77 39.28 -20.61
CA SER A 99 23.32 40.15 -19.58
C SER A 99 24.85 40.14 -19.49
N THR A 100 25.53 39.14 -20.07
CA THR A 100 26.99 39.06 -20.12
C THR A 100 27.57 39.94 -21.23
N THR A 101 26.89 40.02 -22.38
CA THR A 101 27.40 40.73 -23.57
C THR A 101 26.66 42.03 -23.86
N GLY A 102 25.47 42.22 -23.29
CA GLY A 102 24.55 43.33 -23.59
C GLY A 102 23.86 43.21 -24.95
N LEU A 103 24.07 42.13 -25.69
CA LEU A 103 23.54 41.95 -27.04
C LEU A 103 22.17 41.24 -27.05
N PRO A 104 21.35 41.45 -28.10
CA PRO A 104 20.09 40.72 -28.27
C PRO A 104 20.28 39.20 -28.27
N ALA A 105 19.35 38.50 -27.63
CA ALA A 105 19.29 37.04 -27.59
C ALA A 105 17.84 36.55 -27.61
N LYS A 106 17.64 35.24 -27.81
CA LYS A 106 16.31 34.61 -27.79
C LYS A 106 16.23 33.54 -26.72
N ARG A 107 15.19 33.52 -25.89
CA ARG A 107 14.96 32.45 -24.91
C ARG A 107 14.63 31.12 -25.60
N GLU A 108 15.03 30.02 -24.98
CA GLU A 108 14.44 28.72 -25.28
C GLU A 108 12.93 28.76 -25.04
N THR A 109 12.17 28.15 -25.95
CA THR A 109 10.71 28.13 -25.94
C THR A 109 10.14 26.74 -25.67
N ASP A 110 10.99 25.73 -25.66
CA ASP A 110 10.64 24.43 -25.10
C ASP A 110 10.65 24.50 -23.56
N THR A 111 9.81 23.66 -22.96
CA THR A 111 9.69 23.50 -21.51
C THR A 111 10.28 22.16 -21.08
N PHE A 112 10.57 22.01 -19.79
CA PHE A 112 11.02 20.74 -19.25
C PHE A 112 9.92 19.67 -19.29
N ASP A 113 10.37 18.42 -19.45
CA ASP A 113 9.62 17.22 -19.17
C ASP A 113 9.12 17.22 -17.72
N THR A 114 7.86 16.86 -17.48
CA THR A 114 7.25 16.93 -16.15
C THR A 114 7.87 15.94 -15.14
N PHE A 115 8.68 15.01 -15.63
CA PHE A 115 9.52 14.17 -14.78
C PHE A 115 10.62 14.96 -14.06
N VAL A 116 11.02 16.14 -14.55
CA VAL A 116 11.97 17.01 -13.86
C VAL A 116 11.44 17.40 -12.49
N GLU A 117 10.21 17.90 -12.39
CA GLU A 117 9.62 18.32 -11.11
C GLU A 117 9.38 17.13 -10.17
N SER A 118 8.86 16.02 -10.70
CA SER A 118 8.60 14.81 -9.90
C SER A 118 9.87 14.04 -9.49
N SER A 119 11.04 14.37 -10.04
CA SER A 119 12.29 13.72 -9.66
C SER A 119 12.87 14.20 -8.33
N TRP A 120 12.40 15.31 -7.75
CA TRP A 120 13.01 15.89 -6.53
C TRP A 120 12.04 16.51 -5.51
N TYR A 121 10.74 16.53 -5.81
CA TYR A 121 9.72 17.08 -4.91
C TYR A 121 9.79 16.53 -3.47
N TYR A 122 10.10 15.24 -3.31
CA TYR A 122 10.23 14.59 -2.00
C TYR A 122 11.30 15.24 -1.12
N ALA A 123 12.41 15.68 -1.73
CA ALA A 123 13.45 16.38 -1.00
C ALA A 123 13.00 17.81 -0.69
N ARG A 124 12.29 18.48 -1.61
CA ARG A 124 11.79 19.84 -1.37
C ARG A 124 10.78 19.90 -0.22
N TYR A 125 10.00 18.84 0.02
CA TYR A 125 9.10 18.75 1.19
C TYR A 125 9.82 18.86 2.53
N THR A 126 11.10 18.51 2.60
CA THR A 126 11.89 18.60 3.85
C THR A 126 12.25 20.04 4.22
N SER A 127 12.29 20.93 3.21
CA SER A 127 12.76 22.30 3.38
C SER A 127 11.91 23.32 2.61
N PRO A 128 10.58 23.39 2.83
CA PRO A 128 9.75 24.42 2.22
C PRO A 128 10.24 25.80 2.65
N GLY A 129 10.22 26.75 1.72
CA GLY A 129 10.69 28.12 1.93
C GLY A 129 12.22 28.30 1.97
N ALA A 130 13.02 27.25 1.75
CA ALA A 130 14.48 27.42 1.67
C ALA A 130 14.87 28.33 0.49
N PRO A 131 15.89 29.21 0.66
CA PRO A 131 16.31 30.18 -0.36
C PRO A 131 17.08 29.54 -1.52
N THR A 132 17.58 28.32 -1.32
CA THR A 132 18.22 27.45 -2.32
C THR A 132 17.30 26.27 -2.64
N MET A 133 17.76 25.35 -3.51
CA MET A 133 17.02 24.13 -3.83
C MET A 133 16.64 23.33 -2.56
N LEU A 134 17.58 23.14 -1.64
CA LEU A 134 17.41 22.48 -0.34
C LEU A 134 18.28 23.15 0.73
N ASP A 135 17.92 22.98 2.01
CA ASP A 135 18.76 23.32 3.17
C ASP A 135 19.07 22.08 4.04
N GLN A 136 19.76 22.27 5.16
CA GLN A 136 20.23 21.18 6.03
C GLN A 136 19.11 20.27 6.57
N ARG A 137 17.84 20.72 6.57
CA ARG A 137 16.69 19.90 6.97
C ARG A 137 16.52 18.66 6.09
N ALA A 138 17.03 18.68 4.86
CA ALA A 138 16.95 17.53 3.96
C ALA A 138 17.62 16.29 4.54
N ASN A 139 18.79 16.42 5.17
CA ASN A 139 19.51 15.27 5.74
C ASN A 139 18.90 14.75 7.05
N TYR A 140 18.03 15.52 7.70
CA TYR A 140 17.27 15.02 8.85
C TYR A 140 16.19 14.03 8.43
N TRP A 141 15.52 14.31 7.30
CA TRP A 141 14.38 13.51 6.82
C TRP A 141 14.73 12.46 5.78
N LEU A 142 15.83 12.63 5.03
CA LEU A 142 16.21 11.71 3.95
C LEU A 142 17.24 10.69 4.43
N PRO A 143 17.17 9.45 3.91
CA PRO A 143 16.27 8.97 2.85
C PRO A 143 14.83 8.69 3.34
N ILE A 144 13.87 8.64 2.41
CA ILE A 144 12.48 8.28 2.71
C ILE A 144 12.43 6.85 3.28
N ASP A 145 11.80 6.65 4.44
CA ASP A 145 11.66 5.30 5.03
C ASP A 145 10.82 4.35 4.18
N LEU A 146 9.65 4.82 3.72
CA LEU A 146 8.71 4.07 2.89
C LEU A 146 8.11 4.97 1.81
N TYR A 147 8.42 4.66 0.55
CA TYR A 147 7.81 5.30 -0.61
C TYR A 147 6.69 4.43 -1.17
N ILE A 148 5.49 5.00 -1.35
CA ILE A 148 4.30 4.29 -1.84
C ILE A 148 3.91 4.88 -3.19
N GLY A 149 3.87 4.07 -4.23
CA GLY A 149 3.50 4.51 -5.58
C GLY A 149 3.20 3.34 -6.52
N GLY A 150 2.33 3.56 -7.51
CA GLY A 150 1.91 2.48 -8.41
C GLY A 150 3.06 1.88 -9.22
N ILE A 151 2.96 0.58 -9.51
CA ILE A 151 3.99 -0.18 -10.26
C ILE A 151 4.25 0.38 -11.66
N GLU A 152 3.32 1.15 -12.24
CA GLU A 152 3.49 1.86 -13.51
C GLU A 152 4.70 2.82 -13.53
N HIS A 153 5.19 3.22 -12.37
CA HIS A 153 6.29 4.16 -12.22
C HIS A 153 7.67 3.50 -12.11
N ALA A 154 7.76 2.16 -12.23
CA ALA A 154 8.98 1.37 -12.00
C ALA A 154 10.21 1.79 -12.84
N VAL A 155 10.03 2.13 -14.12
CA VAL A 155 11.17 2.34 -15.04
C VAL A 155 11.47 3.81 -15.31
N MET A 156 10.46 4.68 -15.37
CA MET A 156 10.65 6.11 -15.68
C MET A 156 10.85 6.90 -14.39
N HIS A 157 9.74 7.31 -13.75
CA HIS A 157 9.75 8.11 -12.51
C HIS A 157 10.75 7.60 -11.49
N LEU A 158 10.69 6.32 -11.10
CA LEU A 158 11.58 5.78 -10.07
C LEU A 158 13.06 5.74 -10.48
N LEU A 159 13.37 5.70 -11.78
CA LEU A 159 14.75 5.83 -12.25
C LEU A 159 15.23 7.28 -12.21
N TYR A 160 14.39 8.23 -12.66
CA TYR A 160 14.74 9.66 -12.62
C TYR A 160 14.83 10.20 -11.19
N PHE A 161 13.93 9.77 -10.31
CA PHE A 161 13.96 9.99 -8.87
C PHE A 161 15.29 9.58 -8.24
N ARG A 162 15.81 8.38 -8.59
CA ARG A 162 17.12 7.90 -8.12
C ARG A 162 18.28 8.64 -8.74
N PHE A 163 18.23 8.89 -10.05
CA PHE A 163 19.24 9.66 -10.77
C PHE A 163 19.39 11.07 -10.17
N TRP A 164 18.28 11.75 -9.95
CA TRP A 164 18.26 13.09 -9.40
C TRP A 164 18.72 13.14 -7.95
N HIS A 165 18.41 12.11 -7.14
CA HIS A 165 18.96 11.99 -5.79
C HIS A 165 20.49 11.95 -5.80
N LYS A 166 21.07 11.12 -6.68
CA LYS A 166 22.53 11.01 -6.82
C LYS A 166 23.14 12.31 -7.33
N ALA A 167 22.48 13.00 -8.27
CA ALA A 167 22.92 14.33 -8.71
C ALA A 167 22.90 15.35 -7.56
N MET A 168 21.84 15.36 -6.73
CA MET A 168 21.77 16.22 -5.54
C MET A 168 22.87 15.89 -4.53
N ARG A 169 23.17 14.60 -4.32
CA ARG A 169 24.26 14.14 -3.46
C ARG A 169 25.60 14.63 -3.96
N ASP A 170 25.86 14.46 -5.26
CA ASP A 170 27.13 14.86 -5.88
C ASP A 170 27.31 16.38 -5.89
N CYS A 171 26.21 17.14 -5.89
CA CYS A 171 26.18 18.59 -5.69
C CYS A 171 26.20 19.02 -4.20
N GLY A 172 26.25 18.09 -3.25
CA GLY A 172 26.35 18.36 -1.81
C GLY A 172 25.05 18.74 -1.10
N TYR A 173 23.87 18.56 -1.73
CA TYR A 173 22.58 18.87 -1.10
C TYR A 173 22.06 17.79 -0.16
N VAL A 174 22.43 16.52 -0.40
CA VAL A 174 22.02 15.37 0.43
C VAL A 174 23.21 14.44 0.69
N GLN A 175 23.13 13.62 1.73
CA GLN A 175 24.23 12.73 2.16
C GLN A 175 23.96 11.24 1.93
N SER A 176 22.78 10.86 1.43
CA SER A 176 22.41 9.48 1.12
C SER A 176 22.59 9.14 -0.35
N ASP A 177 22.78 7.86 -0.65
CA ASP A 177 22.98 7.36 -2.03
C ASP A 177 21.67 7.09 -2.77
N GLU A 178 20.63 6.70 -2.04
CA GLU A 178 19.32 6.35 -2.58
C GLU A 178 18.25 7.16 -1.86
N PRO A 179 17.21 7.62 -2.58
CA PRO A 179 16.19 8.50 -2.01
C PRO A 179 15.18 7.80 -1.10
N ALA A 180 15.07 6.47 -1.13
CA ALA A 180 14.13 5.70 -0.34
C ALA A 180 14.73 4.36 0.12
N ILE A 181 14.41 3.94 1.34
CA ILE A 181 14.81 2.66 1.93
C ILE A 181 13.88 1.55 1.46
N ASN A 182 12.56 1.76 1.60
CA ASN A 182 11.54 0.80 1.18
C ASN A 182 10.65 1.40 0.08
N LEU A 183 10.22 0.53 -0.84
CA LEU A 183 9.24 0.84 -1.88
C LEU A 183 8.09 -0.14 -1.78
N LEU A 184 6.87 0.36 -1.57
CA LEU A 184 5.65 -0.40 -1.67
C LEU A 184 4.93 0.00 -2.96
N CYS A 185 4.92 -0.91 -3.94
CA CYS A 185 4.18 -0.68 -5.17
C CYS A 185 2.74 -1.11 -5.02
N GLN A 186 1.81 -0.16 -4.87
CA GLN A 186 0.41 -0.54 -4.79
C GLN A 186 -0.10 -1.12 -6.12
N GLY A 187 -1.02 -2.07 -6.02
CA GLY A 187 -1.76 -2.57 -7.16
C GLY A 187 -2.73 -1.53 -7.71
N MET A 188 -3.19 -1.77 -8.93
CA MET A 188 -4.10 -0.86 -9.61
C MET A 188 -5.51 -0.99 -9.03
N VAL A 189 -6.20 0.15 -8.90
CA VAL A 189 -7.65 0.15 -8.73
C VAL A 189 -8.30 -0.09 -10.08
N VAL A 190 -9.12 -1.13 -10.16
CA VAL A 190 -9.79 -1.58 -11.38
C VAL A 190 -11.30 -1.50 -11.22
N ALA A 191 -11.98 -1.25 -12.33
CA ALA A 191 -13.44 -1.22 -12.40
C ALA A 191 -13.91 -1.76 -13.75
N GLU A 192 -15.17 -2.19 -13.80
CA GLU A 192 -15.79 -2.61 -15.04
C GLU A 192 -15.84 -1.45 -16.05
N THR A 193 -15.79 -1.78 -17.34
CA THR A 193 -15.88 -0.80 -18.42
C THR A 193 -17.16 -1.02 -19.21
N PHE A 194 -17.79 0.06 -19.67
CA PHE A 194 -19.03 -0.02 -20.45
C PHE A 194 -18.91 0.86 -21.69
N TYR A 195 -19.32 0.35 -22.85
CA TYR A 195 -19.22 1.11 -24.09
C TYR A 195 -20.28 0.76 -25.11
N ARG A 196 -20.45 1.65 -26.09
CA ARG A 196 -21.08 1.36 -27.38
C ARG A 196 -20.07 1.65 -28.48
N GLU A 197 -20.14 0.90 -29.57
CA GLU A 197 -19.23 1.03 -30.70
C GLU A 197 -20.01 1.39 -31.95
N SER A 198 -19.55 2.44 -32.65
CA SER A 198 -20.03 2.85 -33.97
C SER A 198 -18.82 3.27 -34.81
N ASP A 199 -18.76 2.81 -36.06
CA ASP A 199 -17.69 3.16 -37.01
C ASP A 199 -16.27 2.95 -36.47
N GLY A 200 -16.06 1.88 -35.68
CA GLY A 200 -14.77 1.54 -35.07
C GLY A 200 -14.34 2.44 -33.91
N LYS A 201 -15.20 3.38 -33.47
CA LYS A 201 -14.95 4.24 -32.32
C LYS A 201 -15.79 3.79 -31.13
N LYS A 202 -15.13 3.56 -29.99
CA LYS A 202 -15.79 3.27 -28.72
C LYS A 202 -16.15 4.55 -27.99
N THR A 203 -17.42 4.67 -27.63
CA THR A 203 -17.91 5.67 -26.68
C THR A 203 -18.07 4.98 -25.34
N TRP A 204 -17.28 5.40 -24.36
CA TRP A 204 -17.26 4.81 -23.02
C TRP A 204 -18.23 5.53 -22.07
N PHE A 205 -18.97 4.75 -21.28
CA PHE A 205 -19.94 5.23 -20.30
C PHE A 205 -19.44 4.94 -18.89
N ASN A 206 -19.72 5.86 -17.97
CA ASN A 206 -19.28 5.68 -16.60
C ASN A 206 -20.11 4.60 -15.90
N PRO A 207 -19.51 3.72 -15.07
CA PRO A 207 -20.26 2.73 -14.29
C PRO A 207 -21.44 3.31 -13.50
N ALA A 208 -21.31 4.54 -12.99
CA ALA A 208 -22.40 5.22 -12.27
C ALA A 208 -23.62 5.53 -13.15
N GLU A 209 -23.46 5.59 -14.48
CA GLU A 209 -24.50 5.90 -15.46
C GLU A 209 -25.18 4.64 -16.02
N VAL A 210 -24.75 3.45 -15.59
CA VAL A 210 -25.18 2.16 -16.16
C VAL A 210 -25.96 1.36 -15.12
N ASP A 211 -27.12 0.84 -15.50
CA ASP A 211 -27.86 -0.16 -14.72
C ASP A 211 -27.46 -1.56 -15.18
N VAL A 212 -26.92 -2.35 -14.26
CA VAL A 212 -26.40 -3.69 -14.53
C VAL A 212 -27.36 -4.76 -14.01
N THR A 213 -27.73 -5.69 -14.89
CA THR A 213 -28.47 -6.91 -14.52
C THR A 213 -27.48 -8.02 -14.19
N ARG A 214 -27.69 -8.71 -13.08
CA ARG A 214 -26.83 -9.80 -12.60
C ARG A 214 -27.61 -11.10 -12.46
N ASP A 215 -26.94 -12.24 -12.65
CA ASP A 215 -27.50 -13.57 -12.37
C ASP A 215 -27.50 -13.91 -10.88
N ALA A 216 -28.00 -15.10 -10.51
CA ALA A 216 -28.03 -15.61 -9.15
C ALA A 216 -26.63 -15.80 -8.52
N HIS A 217 -25.58 -15.81 -9.34
CA HIS A 217 -24.19 -15.89 -8.92
C HIS A 217 -23.48 -14.53 -8.95
N GLY A 218 -24.22 -13.43 -9.19
CA GLY A 218 -23.72 -12.06 -9.21
C GLY A 218 -22.98 -11.68 -10.50
N ARG A 219 -22.94 -12.54 -11.52
CA ARG A 219 -22.29 -12.25 -12.80
C ARG A 219 -23.16 -11.31 -13.62
N MET A 220 -22.54 -10.32 -14.25
CA MET A 220 -23.26 -9.38 -15.12
C MET A 220 -23.76 -10.11 -16.37
N THR A 221 -25.06 -10.06 -16.62
CA THR A 221 -25.71 -10.68 -17.78
C THR A 221 -26.28 -9.65 -18.76
N GLY A 222 -26.42 -8.40 -18.34
CA GLY A 222 -26.86 -7.30 -19.18
C GLY A 222 -26.55 -5.95 -18.54
N ALA A 223 -26.49 -4.91 -19.36
CA ALA A 223 -26.26 -3.55 -18.90
C ALA A 223 -26.98 -2.57 -19.83
N VAL A 224 -27.64 -1.55 -19.25
CA VAL A 224 -28.32 -0.48 -20.00
C VAL A 224 -27.87 0.88 -19.48
N LEU A 225 -27.81 1.88 -20.36
CA LEU A 225 -27.51 3.26 -19.95
C LEU A 225 -28.75 3.90 -19.33
N LYS A 226 -28.62 4.49 -18.14
CA LYS A 226 -29.73 5.13 -17.40
C LYS A 226 -30.42 6.22 -18.22
N ALA A 227 -29.65 6.98 -19.00
CA ALA A 227 -30.14 8.14 -19.73
C ALA A 227 -31.13 7.80 -20.87
N ASP A 228 -30.96 6.65 -21.54
CA ASP A 228 -31.77 6.29 -22.71
C ASP A 228 -32.39 4.89 -22.66
N GLY A 229 -32.09 4.11 -21.60
CA GLY A 229 -32.57 2.75 -21.40
C GLY A 229 -32.05 1.74 -22.43
N ARG A 230 -31.08 2.11 -23.28
CA ARG A 230 -30.59 1.23 -24.36
C ARG A 230 -29.40 0.39 -23.88
N PRO A 231 -29.18 -0.80 -24.48
CA PRO A 231 -28.07 -1.67 -24.12
C PRO A 231 -26.69 -0.99 -24.25
N VAL A 232 -25.79 -1.33 -23.33
CA VAL A 232 -24.35 -1.05 -23.45
C VAL A 232 -23.58 -2.37 -23.42
N THR A 233 -22.43 -2.41 -24.07
CA THR A 233 -21.53 -3.57 -24.03
C THR A 233 -20.76 -3.55 -22.72
N ILE A 234 -20.76 -4.68 -22.01
CA ILE A 234 -19.93 -4.92 -20.83
C ILE A 234 -18.52 -5.27 -21.32
N GLY A 235 -17.55 -4.42 -21.02
CA GLY A 235 -16.14 -4.63 -21.33
C GLY A 235 -15.41 -5.40 -20.23
N ALA A 236 -14.08 -5.42 -20.33
CA ALA A 236 -13.23 -6.04 -19.32
C ALA A 236 -13.14 -5.18 -18.05
N VAL A 237 -12.78 -5.82 -16.93
CA VAL A 237 -12.34 -5.14 -15.71
C VAL A 237 -10.92 -4.64 -15.94
N GLU A 238 -10.72 -3.33 -15.89
CA GLU A 238 -9.45 -2.71 -16.24
C GLU A 238 -9.15 -1.53 -15.31
N LYS A 239 -7.89 -1.06 -15.33
CA LYS A 239 -7.45 0.11 -14.56
C LYS A 239 -8.40 1.29 -14.80
N MET A 240 -8.80 1.96 -13.72
CA MET A 240 -9.56 3.20 -13.79
C MET A 240 -8.79 4.27 -14.58
N SER A 241 -9.41 4.85 -15.61
CA SER A 241 -8.79 5.85 -16.46
C SER A 241 -9.82 6.83 -17.03
N LYS A 242 -9.39 8.09 -17.25
CA LYS A 242 -10.21 9.09 -17.94
C LYS A 242 -10.57 8.66 -19.36
N SER A 243 -9.66 7.98 -20.08
CA SER A 243 -9.88 7.53 -21.47
C SER A 243 -10.97 6.50 -21.63
N LYS A 244 -11.22 5.67 -20.61
CA LYS A 244 -12.27 4.64 -20.61
C LYS A 244 -13.49 5.03 -19.79
N ASN A 245 -13.50 6.25 -19.26
CA ASN A 245 -14.56 6.81 -18.41
C ASN A 245 -14.99 5.89 -17.25
N ASN A 246 -14.13 4.98 -16.78
CA ASN A 246 -14.46 3.99 -15.75
C ASN A 246 -13.96 4.39 -14.35
N GLY A 247 -13.51 5.64 -14.18
CA GLY A 247 -13.16 6.16 -12.87
C GLY A 247 -14.40 6.32 -12.01
N VAL A 248 -14.36 5.80 -10.79
CA VAL A 248 -15.38 6.07 -9.77
C VAL A 248 -14.89 7.24 -8.94
N ASP A 249 -15.67 8.32 -8.91
CA ASP A 249 -15.39 9.46 -8.05
C ASP A 249 -15.62 9.06 -6.59
N PRO A 250 -14.59 9.10 -5.72
CA PRO A 250 -14.77 8.79 -4.31
C PRO A 250 -15.68 9.80 -3.60
N GLN A 251 -15.85 11.03 -4.11
CA GLN A 251 -16.63 12.08 -3.43
C GLN A 251 -18.06 11.65 -3.16
N ALA A 252 -18.75 11.06 -4.15
CA ALA A 252 -20.13 10.60 -3.96
C ALA A 252 -20.25 9.55 -2.85
N LEU A 253 -19.26 8.64 -2.72
CA LEU A 253 -19.24 7.65 -1.65
C LEU A 253 -18.84 8.24 -0.30
N ILE A 254 -17.98 9.25 -0.30
CA ILE A 254 -17.64 10.00 0.92
C ILE A 254 -18.88 10.73 1.44
N ASP A 255 -19.67 11.34 0.55
CA ASP A 255 -20.91 12.04 0.91
C ASP A 255 -21.97 11.06 1.45
N GLU A 256 -22.09 9.88 0.86
CA GLU A 256 -23.09 8.88 1.26
C GLU A 256 -22.68 8.06 2.50
N TYR A 257 -21.41 7.65 2.60
CA TYR A 257 -20.94 6.70 3.62
C TYR A 257 -19.90 7.27 4.59
N GLY A 258 -19.38 8.47 4.34
CA GLY A 258 -18.31 9.09 5.12
C GLY A 258 -16.91 8.63 4.70
N ALA A 259 -15.91 9.48 4.95
CA ALA A 259 -14.51 9.24 4.58
C ALA A 259 -13.93 7.96 5.21
N ASP A 260 -14.27 7.67 6.46
CA ASP A 260 -13.78 6.47 7.16
C ASP A 260 -14.25 5.17 6.53
N THR A 261 -15.48 5.12 6.02
CA THR A 261 -15.98 3.94 5.31
C THR A 261 -15.17 3.69 4.04
N VAL A 262 -14.91 4.73 3.25
CA VAL A 262 -14.17 4.61 1.98
C VAL A 262 -12.70 4.25 2.24
N ARG A 263 -12.07 4.83 3.27
CA ARG A 263 -10.71 4.47 3.70
C ARG A 263 -10.64 3.02 4.16
N LEU A 264 -11.57 2.59 5.01
CA LEU A 264 -11.62 1.24 5.53
C LEU A 264 -11.82 0.21 4.41
N PHE A 265 -12.72 0.49 3.46
CA PHE A 265 -12.91 -0.34 2.27
C PHE A 265 -11.62 -0.45 1.47
N SER A 266 -10.98 0.69 1.18
CA SER A 266 -9.74 0.73 0.40
C SER A 266 -8.62 -0.11 1.04
N MET A 267 -8.53 -0.10 2.37
CA MET A 267 -7.51 -0.85 3.11
C MET A 267 -7.89 -2.32 3.37
N PHE A 268 -9.18 -2.67 3.28
CA PHE A 268 -9.68 -4.02 3.54
C PHE A 268 -9.84 -4.88 2.29
N ALA A 269 -10.22 -4.28 1.17
CA ALA A 269 -10.67 -5.01 -0.02
C ALA A 269 -9.60 -5.93 -0.61
N SER A 270 -8.33 -5.52 -0.57
CA SER A 270 -7.21 -6.26 -1.15
C SER A 270 -5.90 -5.94 -0.40
N PRO A 271 -4.89 -6.84 -0.39
CA PRO A 271 -3.52 -6.47 -0.03
C PRO A 271 -3.04 -5.29 -0.89
N PRO A 272 -2.21 -4.37 -0.34
CA PRO A 272 -1.85 -3.15 -1.07
C PRO A 272 -1.15 -3.38 -2.41
N ASP A 273 -0.35 -4.44 -2.52
CA ASP A 273 0.40 -4.81 -3.73
C ASP A 273 -0.44 -5.56 -4.78
N GLN A 274 -1.69 -5.90 -4.45
CA GLN A 274 -2.61 -6.57 -5.34
C GLN A 274 -3.63 -5.59 -5.95
N GLN A 275 -4.23 -6.01 -7.06
CA GLN A 275 -5.31 -5.22 -7.66
C GLN A 275 -6.48 -5.09 -6.68
N LEU A 276 -7.07 -3.91 -6.66
CA LEU A 276 -8.27 -3.63 -5.90
C LEU A 276 -9.43 -3.51 -6.87
N GLU A 277 -10.35 -4.46 -6.81
CA GLU A 277 -11.63 -4.38 -7.51
C GLU A 277 -12.57 -3.47 -6.74
N TRP A 278 -13.00 -2.39 -7.38
CA TRP A 278 -13.91 -1.45 -6.76
C TRP A 278 -15.33 -2.01 -6.73
N SER A 279 -15.97 -2.03 -5.56
CA SER A 279 -17.32 -2.58 -5.39
C SER A 279 -18.13 -1.83 -4.33
N GLN A 280 -19.30 -1.33 -4.71
CA GLN A 280 -20.22 -0.63 -3.82
C GLN A 280 -20.69 -1.53 -2.66
N SER A 281 -20.95 -2.82 -2.91
CA SER A 281 -21.36 -3.76 -1.85
C SER A 281 -20.25 -3.98 -0.81
N GLY A 282 -18.98 -3.87 -1.23
CA GLY A 282 -17.83 -3.87 -0.33
C GLY A 282 -17.80 -2.64 0.58
N VAL A 283 -18.07 -1.45 0.02
CA VAL A 283 -18.17 -0.18 0.77
C VAL A 283 -19.30 -0.24 1.80
N GLU A 284 -20.49 -0.71 1.41
CA GLU A 284 -21.60 -0.92 2.33
C GLU A 284 -21.27 -1.89 3.46
N GLY A 285 -20.48 -2.94 3.17
CA GLY A 285 -19.98 -3.89 4.16
C GLY A 285 -19.16 -3.21 5.24
N MET A 286 -18.27 -2.30 4.85
CA MET A 286 -17.46 -1.53 5.80
C MET A 286 -18.29 -0.49 6.57
N ALA A 287 -19.29 0.11 5.94
CA ALA A 287 -20.23 1.00 6.63
C ALA A 287 -20.99 0.25 7.75
N ARG A 288 -21.47 -0.97 7.45
CA ARG A 288 -22.14 -1.83 8.44
C ARG A 288 -21.21 -2.20 9.59
N PHE A 289 -19.94 -2.48 9.29
CA PHE A 289 -18.95 -2.76 10.33
C PHE A 289 -18.72 -1.56 11.26
N LEU A 290 -18.51 -0.35 10.72
CA LEU A 290 -18.32 0.85 11.55
C LEU A 290 -19.57 1.19 12.38
N ARG A 291 -20.78 1.09 11.81
CA ARG A 291 -22.03 1.26 12.57
C ARG A 291 -22.17 0.26 13.72
N ARG A 292 -21.72 -0.98 13.52
CA ARG A 292 -21.72 -2.01 14.56
C ARG A 292 -20.71 -1.68 15.67
N ILE A 293 -19.49 -1.27 15.32
CA ILE A 293 -18.47 -0.85 16.30
C ILE A 293 -19.02 0.31 17.13
N TRP A 294 -19.59 1.33 16.49
CA TRP A 294 -20.19 2.47 17.17
C TRP A 294 -21.27 2.05 18.16
N ARG A 295 -22.25 1.26 17.69
CA ARG A 295 -23.35 0.78 18.54
C ARG A 295 -22.84 0.02 19.76
N MET A 296 -21.93 -0.94 19.57
CA MET A 296 -21.43 -1.77 20.66
C MET A 296 -20.61 -0.96 21.68
N ALA A 297 -19.84 0.03 21.23
CA ALA A 297 -19.12 0.93 22.14
C ALA A 297 -20.08 1.85 22.92
N ALA A 298 -21.15 2.35 22.28
CA ALA A 298 -22.19 3.12 22.94
C ALA A 298 -22.93 2.29 24.00
N GLU A 299 -23.31 1.04 23.69
CA GLU A 299 -23.93 0.10 24.64
C GLU A 299 -23.04 -0.15 25.88
N HIS A 300 -21.71 -0.26 25.68
CA HIS A 300 -20.74 -0.37 26.77
C HIS A 300 -20.73 0.89 27.67
N VAL A 301 -20.79 2.07 27.06
CA VAL A 301 -20.82 3.36 27.79
C VAL A 301 -22.15 3.58 28.52
N GLU A 302 -23.29 3.22 27.93
CA GLU A 302 -24.59 3.25 28.61
C GLU A 302 -24.60 2.34 29.84
N THR A 303 -24.02 1.14 29.71
CA THR A 303 -23.85 0.22 30.84
C THR A 303 -22.97 0.84 31.94
N ALA A 304 -21.90 1.55 31.56
CA ALA A 304 -21.04 2.27 32.49
C ALA A 304 -21.75 3.44 33.18
N GLN A 305 -22.66 4.14 32.50
CA GLN A 305 -23.46 5.20 33.12
C GLN A 305 -24.43 4.64 34.17
N ALA A 306 -25.06 3.50 33.89
CA ALA A 306 -25.99 2.85 34.81
C ALA A 306 -25.29 2.17 36.01
N ALA A 307 -24.14 1.53 35.80
CA ALA A 307 -23.45 0.71 36.80
C ALA A 307 -22.18 1.37 37.41
N GLY A 308 -21.89 2.63 37.03
CA GLY A 308 -20.66 3.34 37.37
C GLY A 308 -19.51 3.06 36.39
N ARG A 309 -18.67 4.09 36.18
CA ARG A 309 -17.49 4.03 35.29
C ARG A 309 -16.65 2.78 35.60
N PRO A 310 -16.14 2.05 34.59
CA PRO A 310 -15.27 0.91 34.83
C PRO A 310 -14.11 1.31 35.75
N PRO A 311 -13.82 0.52 36.80
CA PRO A 311 -12.67 0.79 37.66
C PRO A 311 -11.36 0.56 36.89
N LYS A 312 -10.23 0.90 37.51
CA LYS A 312 -8.93 0.45 37.02
C LYS A 312 -8.89 -1.09 37.02
N LEU A 313 -8.43 -1.67 35.91
CA LEU A 313 -8.29 -3.11 35.75
C LEU A 313 -7.37 -3.72 36.83
N ASP A 314 -7.86 -4.73 37.54
CA ASP A 314 -7.11 -5.52 38.53
C ASP A 314 -6.77 -6.88 37.93
N LEU A 315 -5.52 -7.04 37.47
CA LEU A 315 -5.03 -8.27 36.84
C LEU A 315 -5.03 -9.48 37.78
N GLY A 316 -5.05 -9.26 39.10
CA GLY A 316 -5.10 -10.33 40.10
C GLY A 316 -6.49 -10.95 40.26
N LYS A 317 -7.53 -10.34 39.67
CA LYS A 317 -8.94 -10.74 39.82
C LYS A 317 -9.61 -11.08 38.48
N LEU A 318 -8.83 -11.54 37.52
CA LEU A 318 -9.36 -11.96 36.22
C LEU A 318 -10.04 -13.33 36.36
N THR A 319 -11.30 -13.42 35.95
CA THR A 319 -11.97 -14.70 35.70
C THR A 319 -11.38 -15.39 34.47
N ALA A 320 -11.73 -16.66 34.25
CA ALA A 320 -11.31 -17.37 33.04
C ALA A 320 -11.79 -16.67 31.76
N ALA A 321 -13.02 -16.12 31.77
CA ALA A 321 -13.57 -15.37 30.65
C ALA A 321 -12.80 -14.06 30.41
N ASP A 322 -12.47 -13.33 31.48
CA ASP A 322 -11.66 -12.10 31.41
C ASP A 322 -10.29 -12.38 30.79
N LYS A 323 -9.61 -13.44 31.27
CA LYS A 323 -8.31 -13.88 30.72
C LYS A 323 -8.42 -14.21 29.24
N ALA A 324 -9.44 -14.96 28.83
CA ALA A 324 -9.63 -15.35 27.43
C ALA A 324 -9.84 -14.14 26.51
N LEU A 325 -10.67 -13.16 26.92
CA LEU A 325 -10.85 -11.92 26.15
C LEU A 325 -9.55 -11.11 26.10
N ARG A 326 -8.84 -10.99 27.23
CA ARG A 326 -7.57 -10.26 27.30
C ARG A 326 -6.48 -10.92 26.45
N THR A 327 -6.39 -12.25 26.42
CA THR A 327 -5.51 -12.98 25.49
C THR A 327 -5.86 -12.65 24.05
N LYS A 328 -7.13 -12.72 23.65
CA LYS A 328 -7.55 -12.37 22.28
C LYS A 328 -7.23 -10.92 21.93
N LEU A 329 -7.39 -9.99 22.88
CA LEU A 329 -7.01 -8.60 22.73
C LEU A 329 -5.52 -8.45 22.43
N HIS A 330 -4.63 -9.01 23.26
CA HIS A 330 -3.19 -8.85 23.06
C HIS A 330 -2.65 -9.64 21.85
N GLU A 331 -3.25 -10.78 21.49
CA GLU A 331 -2.98 -11.46 20.22
C GLU A 331 -3.35 -10.58 19.02
N THR A 332 -4.46 -9.84 19.13
CA THR A 332 -4.89 -8.89 18.11
C THR A 332 -3.91 -7.72 18.00
N ILE A 333 -3.49 -7.15 19.13
CA ILE A 333 -2.48 -6.07 19.15
C ILE A 333 -1.17 -6.54 18.52
N GLU A 334 -0.65 -7.71 18.90
CA GLU A 334 0.58 -8.26 18.31
C GLU A 334 0.42 -8.50 16.80
N GLY A 335 -0.70 -9.10 16.39
CA GLY A 335 -0.99 -9.39 15.00
C GLY A 335 -1.13 -8.13 14.13
N VAL A 336 -1.80 -7.09 14.63
CA VAL A 336 -1.96 -5.80 13.94
C VAL A 336 -0.62 -5.06 13.85
N ASN A 337 0.16 -5.03 14.94
CA ASN A 337 1.51 -4.43 14.93
C ASN A 337 2.40 -5.05 13.86
N ARG A 338 2.41 -6.38 13.75
CA ARG A 338 3.18 -7.08 12.70
C ARG A 338 2.65 -6.78 11.29
N ASP A 339 1.33 -6.77 11.12
CA ASP A 339 0.72 -6.58 9.80
C ASP A 339 0.88 -5.15 9.28
N ILE A 340 0.73 -4.13 10.13
CA ILE A 340 0.92 -2.72 9.75
C ILE A 340 2.41 -2.35 9.71
N GLY A 341 3.17 -2.71 10.74
CA GLY A 341 4.54 -2.21 10.93
C GLY A 341 5.61 -2.95 10.14
N THR A 342 5.35 -4.16 9.65
CA THR A 342 6.36 -4.97 8.95
C THR A 342 5.88 -5.52 7.62
N ARG A 343 4.64 -6.03 7.56
CA ARG A 343 4.14 -6.71 6.36
C ARG A 343 3.40 -5.80 5.40
N TYR A 344 2.96 -4.63 5.88
CA TYR A 344 2.05 -3.73 5.17
C TYR A 344 0.77 -4.43 4.66
N THR A 345 0.26 -5.42 5.38
CA THR A 345 -0.96 -6.17 5.03
C THR A 345 -2.15 -5.65 5.83
N PHE A 346 -2.69 -4.50 5.43
CA PHE A 346 -3.73 -3.78 6.17
C PHE A 346 -5.06 -4.54 6.26
N ASN A 347 -5.42 -5.28 5.22
CA ASN A 347 -6.63 -6.10 5.18
C ASN A 347 -6.66 -7.16 6.30
N THR A 348 -5.53 -7.84 6.54
CA THR A 348 -5.43 -8.83 7.61
C THR A 348 -5.34 -8.20 9.00
N ALA A 349 -4.88 -6.95 9.12
CA ALA A 349 -4.93 -6.19 10.36
C ALA A 349 -6.39 -5.85 10.73
N ILE A 350 -7.16 -5.32 9.78
CA ILE A 350 -8.59 -5.03 9.95
C ILE A 350 -9.37 -6.29 10.29
N ALA A 351 -9.09 -7.42 9.62
CA ALA A 351 -9.74 -8.70 9.92
C ALA A 351 -9.55 -9.14 11.39
N LYS A 352 -8.37 -8.91 11.98
CA LYS A 352 -8.13 -9.23 13.40
C LYS A 352 -8.92 -8.32 14.33
N VAL A 353 -9.05 -7.04 14.00
CA VAL A 353 -9.92 -6.12 14.76
C VAL A 353 -11.39 -6.55 14.65
N MET A 354 -11.84 -7.00 13.48
CA MET A 354 -13.17 -7.58 13.31
C MET A 354 -13.37 -8.82 14.20
N GLU A 355 -12.39 -9.72 14.26
CA GLU A 355 -12.42 -10.89 15.15
C GLU A 355 -12.47 -10.50 16.63
N LEU A 356 -11.71 -9.49 17.05
CA LEU A 356 -11.75 -8.96 18.43
C LEU A 356 -13.14 -8.37 18.74
N SER A 357 -13.71 -7.58 17.83
CA SER A 357 -15.07 -7.05 17.99
C SER A 357 -16.14 -8.15 18.09
N ASN A 358 -15.92 -9.29 17.39
CA ASN A 358 -16.78 -10.46 17.52
C ASN A 358 -16.62 -11.15 18.87
N ALA A 359 -15.40 -11.18 19.43
CA ALA A 359 -15.15 -11.72 20.76
C ALA A 359 -15.80 -10.86 21.84
N ILE A 360 -15.67 -9.52 21.74
CA ILE A 360 -16.35 -8.56 22.62
C ILE A 360 -17.87 -8.76 22.57
N GLY A 361 -18.46 -8.90 21.38
CA GLY A 361 -19.91 -9.09 21.25
C GLY A 361 -20.46 -10.39 21.82
N LYS A 362 -19.60 -11.35 22.17
CA LYS A 362 -19.97 -12.60 22.85
C LYS A 362 -19.58 -12.62 24.33
N PHE A 363 -18.91 -11.58 24.81
CA PHE A 363 -18.39 -11.52 26.15
C PHE A 363 -19.45 -11.00 27.12
N GLU A 364 -19.74 -11.78 28.15
CA GLU A 364 -20.64 -11.39 29.23
C GLU A 364 -19.83 -10.86 30.41
N ALA A 365 -19.97 -9.57 30.71
CA ALA A 365 -19.23 -8.95 31.80
C ALA A 365 -19.85 -9.27 33.17
N HIS A 366 -19.10 -9.96 34.03
CA HIS A 366 -19.54 -10.31 35.38
C HIS A 366 -18.88 -9.42 36.44
N GLY A 367 -19.43 -8.21 36.59
CA GLY A 367 -19.02 -7.26 37.63
C GLY A 367 -17.99 -6.22 37.19
N PRO A 368 -17.47 -5.40 38.13
CA PRO A 368 -16.66 -4.22 37.79
C PRO A 368 -15.35 -4.55 37.06
N ASN A 369 -14.66 -5.63 37.42
CA ASN A 369 -13.37 -5.97 36.81
C ASN A 369 -13.54 -6.42 35.34
N SER A 370 -14.56 -7.21 35.02
CA SER A 370 -14.88 -7.59 33.63
C SER A 370 -15.25 -6.38 32.76
N ARG A 371 -15.91 -5.36 33.33
CA ARG A 371 -16.15 -4.10 32.63
C ARG A 371 -14.86 -3.32 32.36
N ALA A 372 -13.87 -3.43 33.24
CA ALA A 372 -12.54 -2.84 33.02
C ALA A 372 -11.79 -3.54 31.87
N VAL A 373 -11.94 -4.87 31.72
CA VAL A 373 -11.41 -5.61 30.55
C VAL A 373 -12.10 -5.17 29.26
N LEU A 374 -13.42 -4.99 29.28
CA LEU A 374 -14.14 -4.45 28.12
C LEU A 374 -13.67 -3.03 27.76
N GLN A 375 -13.43 -2.18 28.75
CA GLN A 375 -12.88 -0.84 28.54
C GLN A 375 -11.50 -0.91 27.86
N GLU A 376 -10.59 -1.74 28.38
CA GLU A 376 -9.26 -1.97 27.79
C GLU A 376 -9.36 -2.43 26.33
N ALA A 377 -10.30 -3.33 26.04
CA ALA A 377 -10.51 -3.87 24.70
C ALA A 377 -11.07 -2.82 23.71
N TRP A 378 -12.02 -1.98 24.15
CA TRP A 378 -12.56 -0.91 23.31
C TRP A 378 -11.55 0.20 23.04
N GLU A 379 -10.80 0.61 24.06
CA GLU A 379 -9.71 1.58 23.91
C GLU A 379 -8.67 1.08 22.90
N ALA A 380 -8.32 -0.20 22.96
CA ALA A 380 -7.43 -0.79 21.98
C ALA A 380 -8.03 -0.84 20.57
N ILE A 381 -9.31 -1.24 20.40
CA ILE A 381 -9.95 -1.20 19.07
C ILE A 381 -9.87 0.19 18.45
N VAL A 382 -10.16 1.23 19.23
CA VAL A 382 -10.09 2.62 18.79
C VAL A 382 -8.69 2.98 18.31
N LEU A 383 -7.66 2.68 19.12
CA LEU A 383 -6.27 2.98 18.75
C LEU A 383 -5.78 2.16 17.55
N LEU A 384 -6.18 0.88 17.44
CA LEU A 384 -5.81 0.02 16.31
C LEU A 384 -6.48 0.44 14.99
N LEU A 385 -7.68 1.02 15.06
CA LEU A 385 -8.41 1.53 13.88
C LEU A 385 -8.01 2.96 13.51
N ASN A 386 -7.45 3.75 14.43
CA ASN A 386 -7.14 5.17 14.19
C ASN A 386 -6.37 5.47 12.88
N PRO A 387 -5.33 4.70 12.49
CA PRO A 387 -4.62 4.94 11.23
C PRO A 387 -5.52 4.81 9.98
N ILE A 388 -6.62 4.06 10.09
CA ILE A 388 -7.50 3.71 8.98
C ILE A 388 -8.78 4.55 9.02
N THR A 389 -9.43 4.66 10.18
CA THR A 389 -10.70 5.38 10.39
C THR A 389 -10.58 6.42 11.51
N PRO A 390 -9.83 7.51 11.29
CA PRO A 390 -9.48 8.45 12.35
C PRO A 390 -10.68 9.21 12.91
N HIS A 391 -11.66 9.59 12.08
CA HIS A 391 -12.79 10.41 12.53
C HIS A 391 -13.67 9.65 13.55
N THR A 392 -14.00 8.40 13.21
CA THR A 392 -14.75 7.47 14.06
C THR A 392 -13.95 7.13 15.31
N SER A 393 -12.64 6.93 15.18
CA SER A 393 -11.76 6.60 16.31
C SER A 393 -11.67 7.74 17.32
N HIS A 394 -11.48 8.98 16.87
CA HIS A 394 -11.50 10.18 17.73
C HIS A 394 -12.83 10.33 18.48
N ALA A 395 -13.95 10.20 17.78
CA ALA A 395 -15.27 10.30 18.40
C ALA A 395 -15.53 9.19 19.42
N LEU A 396 -15.11 7.95 19.12
CA LEU A 396 -15.22 6.83 20.05
C LEU A 396 -14.30 6.96 21.27
N TRP A 397 -13.10 7.53 21.09
CA TRP A 397 -12.20 7.80 22.20
C TRP A 397 -12.85 8.72 23.24
N GLN A 398 -13.48 9.80 22.78
CA GLN A 398 -14.24 10.71 23.65
C GLN A 398 -15.46 10.01 24.27
N LEU A 399 -16.20 9.23 23.48
CA LEU A 399 -17.36 8.47 23.95
C LEU A 399 -16.99 7.51 25.10
N LEU A 400 -15.80 6.88 25.04
CA LEU A 400 -15.26 6.00 26.08
C LEU A 400 -14.81 6.73 27.35
N GLY A 401 -15.02 8.05 27.43
CA GLY A 401 -14.81 8.86 28.63
C GLY A 401 -13.40 9.46 28.74
N HIS A 402 -12.68 9.56 27.63
CA HIS A 402 -11.42 10.30 27.52
C HIS A 402 -11.67 11.77 27.16
N PRO A 403 -10.76 12.68 27.55
CA PRO A 403 -10.86 14.08 27.15
C PRO A 403 -10.72 14.23 25.63
N GLU A 404 -11.34 15.28 25.09
CA GLU A 404 -11.08 15.74 23.72
C GLU A 404 -9.60 16.12 23.60
N THR A 405 -8.84 15.21 23.00
CA THR A 405 -7.39 15.28 22.83
C THR A 405 -7.05 14.70 21.46
N LEU A 406 -5.88 15.05 20.92
CA LEU A 406 -5.37 14.40 19.73
C LEU A 406 -5.09 12.94 20.07
N LEU A 407 -5.87 12.03 19.49
CA LEU A 407 -5.67 10.59 19.67
C LEU A 407 -4.27 10.16 19.24
N GLU A 408 -3.66 10.91 18.33
CA GLU A 408 -2.29 10.74 17.84
C GLU A 408 -1.22 10.95 18.93
N ASP A 409 -1.54 11.64 20.03
CA ASP A 409 -0.65 11.76 21.19
C ASP A 409 -0.61 10.47 22.03
N GLN A 410 -1.56 9.55 21.81
CA GLN A 410 -1.58 8.25 22.47
C GLN A 410 -0.61 7.29 21.79
N GLY A 411 0.19 6.60 22.60
CA GLY A 411 1.08 5.56 22.09
C GLY A 411 0.29 4.42 21.43
N PHE A 412 0.78 3.94 20.29
CA PHE A 412 0.16 2.79 19.63
C PHE A 412 0.21 1.54 20.56
N PRO A 413 -0.87 0.73 20.65
CA PRO A 413 -0.96 -0.34 21.64
C PRO A 413 0.17 -1.37 21.53
N LYS A 414 0.69 -1.80 22.67
CA LYS A 414 1.68 -2.88 22.78
C LYS A 414 1.06 -4.11 23.44
N ALA A 415 1.36 -5.29 22.91
CA ALA A 415 0.89 -6.53 23.50
C ALA A 415 1.56 -6.75 24.86
N ASP A 416 0.79 -7.20 25.85
CA ASP A 416 1.29 -7.62 27.15
C ASP A 416 1.73 -9.09 27.04
N PRO A 417 3.04 -9.42 27.15
CA PRO A 417 3.51 -10.79 27.03
C PRO A 417 2.87 -11.74 28.05
N ALA A 418 2.50 -11.24 29.23
CA ALA A 418 1.86 -12.06 30.26
C ALA A 418 0.44 -12.49 29.86
N ALA A 419 -0.28 -11.67 29.08
CA ALA A 419 -1.61 -12.00 28.59
C ALA A 419 -1.61 -13.00 27.43
N LEU A 420 -0.48 -13.18 26.76
CA LEU A 420 -0.30 -14.15 25.67
C LEU A 420 0.01 -15.57 26.17
N VAL A 421 0.36 -15.72 27.46
CA VAL A 421 0.56 -17.03 28.07
C VAL A 421 -0.79 -17.72 28.20
N LYS A 422 -0.94 -18.84 27.50
CA LYS A 422 -2.16 -19.65 27.56
C LYS A 422 -2.01 -20.73 28.62
N ASP A 423 -3.00 -20.85 29.50
CA ASP A 423 -3.06 -21.94 30.48
C ASP A 423 -3.33 -23.29 29.79
N LEU A 424 -4.11 -23.26 28.70
CA LEU A 424 -4.45 -24.41 27.86
C LEU A 424 -4.35 -24.05 26.37
N ILE A 425 -3.90 -25.01 25.57
CA ILE A 425 -3.79 -24.92 24.11
C ILE A 425 -4.54 -26.07 23.44
N THR A 426 -5.12 -25.76 22.29
CA THR A 426 -5.75 -26.74 21.43
C THR A 426 -4.71 -27.49 20.59
N VAL A 427 -4.47 -28.76 20.90
CA VAL A 427 -3.65 -29.66 20.08
C VAL A 427 -4.56 -30.45 19.15
N VAL A 428 -4.31 -30.35 17.84
CA VAL A 428 -5.09 -31.04 16.82
C VAL A 428 -4.67 -32.50 16.73
N VAL A 429 -5.63 -33.44 16.75
CA VAL A 429 -5.34 -34.87 16.58
C VAL A 429 -5.73 -35.33 15.19
N GLN A 430 -4.77 -35.92 14.49
CA GLN A 430 -4.91 -36.52 13.17
C GLN A 430 -4.70 -38.02 13.21
N VAL A 431 -5.38 -38.74 12.32
CA VAL A 431 -5.12 -40.16 12.05
C VAL A 431 -4.81 -40.31 10.56
N ASN A 432 -3.63 -40.84 10.23
CA ASN A 432 -3.10 -40.90 8.87
C ASN A 432 -3.22 -39.55 8.12
N GLY A 433 -2.88 -38.45 8.80
CA GLY A 433 -2.88 -37.10 8.24
C GLY A 433 -4.26 -36.43 8.11
N LYS A 434 -5.36 -37.09 8.50
CA LYS A 434 -6.71 -36.50 8.49
C LYS A 434 -7.12 -36.05 9.89
N LEU A 435 -7.68 -34.84 10.02
CA LEU A 435 -8.22 -34.30 11.29
C LEU A 435 -9.31 -35.22 11.85
N ARG A 436 -9.17 -35.61 13.12
CA ARG A 436 -10.14 -36.49 13.82
C ARG A 436 -10.57 -35.98 15.19
N GLY A 437 -9.74 -35.20 15.88
CA GLY A 437 -10.11 -34.66 17.18
C GLY A 437 -9.29 -33.44 17.55
N LYS A 438 -9.56 -32.92 18.74
CA LYS A 438 -8.82 -31.83 19.39
C LYS A 438 -8.67 -32.16 20.87
N LEU A 439 -7.56 -31.74 21.47
CA LEU A 439 -7.29 -31.85 22.90
C LEU A 439 -7.00 -30.46 23.45
N GLU A 440 -7.46 -30.17 24.68
CA GLU A 440 -7.08 -28.98 25.43
C GLU A 440 -6.06 -29.39 26.51
N VAL A 441 -4.83 -28.93 26.39
CA VAL A 441 -3.70 -29.33 27.26
C VAL A 441 -2.81 -28.15 27.60
N ALA A 442 -2.02 -28.24 28.67
CA ALA A 442 -1.06 -27.18 29.00
C ALA A 442 0.04 -27.04 27.91
N PRO A 443 0.55 -25.83 27.62
CA PRO A 443 1.69 -25.66 26.73
C PRO A 443 2.90 -26.49 27.18
N GLY A 444 3.65 -27.04 26.23
CA GLY A 444 4.79 -27.92 26.50
C GLY A 444 4.40 -29.33 26.96
N SER A 445 3.13 -29.72 26.86
CA SER A 445 2.69 -31.08 27.18
C SER A 445 3.42 -32.12 26.32
N GLY A 446 4.16 -33.00 26.98
CA GLY A 446 4.94 -34.05 26.33
C GLY A 446 4.09 -35.20 25.81
N GLU A 447 4.71 -36.08 25.02
CA GLU A 447 4.06 -37.25 24.43
C GLU A 447 3.38 -38.15 25.47
N ASP A 448 3.97 -38.29 26.66
CA ASP A 448 3.43 -39.12 27.75
C ASP A 448 2.03 -38.68 28.21
N LEU A 449 1.74 -37.37 28.14
CA LEU A 449 0.42 -36.83 28.47
C LEU A 449 -0.50 -36.83 27.23
N LEU A 450 0.03 -36.45 26.07
CA LEU A 450 -0.75 -36.32 24.84
C LEU A 450 -1.27 -37.66 24.31
N ARG A 451 -0.46 -38.72 24.41
CA ARG A 451 -0.78 -40.04 23.87
C ARG A 451 -2.05 -40.65 24.49
N PRO A 452 -2.16 -40.81 25.82
CA PRO A 452 -3.38 -41.36 26.42
C PRO A 452 -4.62 -40.48 26.15
N LEU A 453 -4.47 -39.15 26.17
CA LEU A 453 -5.56 -38.22 25.88
C LEU A 453 -6.05 -38.33 24.44
N ALA A 454 -5.13 -38.50 23.47
CA ALA A 454 -5.48 -38.66 22.07
C ALA A 454 -6.27 -39.94 21.80
N PHE A 455 -5.90 -41.07 22.43
CA PHE A 455 -6.63 -42.33 22.29
C PHE A 455 -7.94 -42.37 23.09
N ALA A 456 -8.02 -41.63 24.20
CA ALA A 456 -9.27 -41.47 24.96
C ALA A 456 -10.31 -40.59 24.25
N ASN A 457 -9.90 -39.80 23.25
CA ASN A 457 -10.82 -38.99 22.46
C ASN A 457 -11.73 -39.90 21.61
N PRO A 458 -13.07 -39.87 21.81
CA PRO A 458 -14.01 -40.78 21.12
C PRO A 458 -13.95 -40.69 19.59
N ASP A 459 -13.71 -39.50 19.05
CA ASP A 459 -13.64 -39.28 17.61
C ASP A 459 -12.34 -39.81 17.00
N VAL A 460 -11.27 -39.91 17.79
CA VAL A 460 -10.00 -40.51 17.39
C VAL A 460 -10.01 -42.02 17.56
N ALA A 461 -10.59 -42.52 18.66
CA ALA A 461 -10.71 -43.94 18.99
C ALA A 461 -11.33 -44.73 17.83
N ARG A 462 -12.42 -44.22 17.23
CA ARG A 462 -13.09 -44.82 16.06
C ARG A 462 -12.19 -45.12 14.86
N PHE A 463 -11.09 -44.40 14.71
CA PHE A 463 -10.18 -44.57 13.57
C PHE A 463 -8.92 -45.36 13.93
N THR A 464 -8.71 -45.66 15.21
CA THR A 464 -7.51 -46.31 15.76
C THR A 464 -7.83 -47.67 16.41
N GLU A 465 -9.09 -47.92 16.77
CA GLU A 465 -9.55 -49.19 17.35
C GLU A 465 -9.34 -50.36 16.37
N GLY A 466 -8.81 -51.47 16.91
CA GLY A 466 -8.49 -52.68 16.13
C GLY A 466 -7.30 -52.54 15.17
N LYS A 467 -6.60 -51.40 15.14
CA LYS A 467 -5.47 -51.15 14.22
C LYS A 467 -4.13 -51.11 14.93
N THR A 468 -3.07 -51.45 14.20
CA THR A 468 -1.70 -51.35 14.73
C THR A 468 -1.17 -49.93 14.58
N VAL A 469 -0.83 -49.28 15.70
CA VAL A 469 -0.17 -47.97 15.71
C VAL A 469 1.29 -48.13 15.30
N ARG A 470 1.65 -47.57 14.14
CA ARG A 470 3.02 -47.61 13.60
C ARG A 470 3.89 -46.49 14.11
N LYS A 471 3.34 -45.27 14.20
CA LYS A 471 4.04 -44.08 14.68
C LYS A 471 3.06 -43.15 15.39
N PHE A 472 3.54 -42.48 16.43
CA PHE A 472 2.87 -41.37 17.09
C PHE A 472 3.77 -40.15 16.93
N ILE A 473 3.32 -39.14 16.21
CA ILE A 473 4.14 -37.98 15.86
C ILE A 473 3.57 -36.77 16.59
N VAL A 474 4.38 -36.17 17.46
CA VAL A 474 4.04 -34.94 18.16
C VAL A 474 4.77 -33.78 17.50
N VAL A 475 4.00 -32.78 17.04
CA VAL A 475 4.52 -31.44 16.79
C VAL A 475 4.15 -30.61 18.02
N PRO A 476 5.15 -30.18 18.82
CA PRO A 476 4.90 -29.47 20.07
C PRO A 476 3.89 -28.34 19.90
N ASP A 477 2.93 -28.31 20.82
CA ASP A 477 1.88 -27.29 20.94
C ASP A 477 0.98 -27.05 19.70
N LYS A 478 1.02 -27.97 18.72
CA LYS A 478 0.25 -27.81 17.46
C LYS A 478 -0.58 -29.03 17.11
N LEU A 479 0.06 -30.19 16.98
CA LEU A 479 -0.63 -31.37 16.48
C LEU A 479 -0.02 -32.69 16.95
N VAL A 480 -0.88 -33.69 17.02
CA VAL A 480 -0.55 -35.11 17.15
C VAL A 480 -1.03 -35.82 15.90
N ASN A 481 -0.18 -36.58 15.24
CA ASN A 481 -0.57 -37.45 14.12
C ASN A 481 -0.30 -38.91 14.46
N ILE A 482 -1.36 -39.71 14.45
CA ILE A 482 -1.34 -41.14 14.74
C ILE A 482 -1.33 -41.88 13.40
N VAL A 483 -0.22 -42.56 13.11
CA VAL A 483 -0.08 -43.39 11.91
C VAL A 483 -0.51 -44.80 12.25
N VAL A 484 -1.59 -45.27 11.63
CA VAL A 484 -2.15 -46.60 11.83
C VAL A 484 -2.12 -47.41 10.54
N ALA A 485 -1.83 -48.71 10.68
CA ALA A 485 -1.96 -49.71 9.62
C ALA A 485 -3.02 -50.74 10.03
N GLU A 486 -3.63 -51.39 9.05
CA GLU A 486 -4.51 -52.55 9.28
C GLU A 486 -3.79 -53.64 10.08
#